data_AF-A0A4Q4T068-F1
#
_entry.id   AF-A0A4Q4T068-F1
#
_cell.length_a   1.000
_cell.length_b   1.000
_cell.length_c   1.000
_cell.angle_alpha   90.00
_cell.angle_beta   90.00
_cell.angle_gamma   90.00
#
_symmetry.space_group_name_H-M   'P 1'
#
loop_
_entity.id
_entity.type
_entity.pdbx_description
1 polymer ?
#
loop_
_entity_poly.entity_id
_entity_poly.type
_entity_poly.pdbx_seq_one_letter_code
_entity_poly.pdbx_strand_id
1 'polypeptide(L)'
;MSALSSVTVAMIIWANQLEHMHLQYQRPTSRTTPFTPHRWTRHLKSLELIREYQDSEYLGPAIKVGAGIEGGEAYDFANAHGLMVVGGNCPNVGIAGGYTQGGGISILSSKYGLAADQVLSWEVITSSGALVTASPTENTDLFWALRGGGGSTLVDAGAWVVWVAAPFGFMITPAMVAGLRPAELDVLFETTLNKMDQLGLQYQYSSAEHPNFLSSYSHITSTSTLNVSDYNMGSRLIPRELVEDDISIEALVGAIRYITSQTFMSGVAFNVANAVASPRHVSANPYLRKTIFNAAIGTPINYSDWTANKAMQDKITYDLLPVLQSITPNGGVYLNEADFQAPDFQTTFYGDHYKKLFAIKQKYDPDKIFYAKTAVGSDRWEQRLDGRLCTT
;
A
#
# COMPACT_ATOMS: atom_id res chain seq x y z
N MET A 1 -18.23 -32.37 -0.86
CA MET A 1 -18.73 -31.35 0.09
C MET A 1 -18.60 -29.99 -0.58
N SER A 2 -19.42 -29.00 -0.23
CA SER A 2 -19.41 -27.68 -0.88
C SER A 2 -18.08 -26.96 -0.68
N ALA A 3 -17.55 -26.34 -1.73
CA ALA A 3 -16.43 -25.41 -1.59
C ALA A 3 -16.85 -24.26 -0.67
N LEU A 4 -16.03 -23.94 0.33
CA LEU A 4 -16.24 -22.79 1.20
C LEU A 4 -15.81 -21.52 0.45
N SER A 5 -16.71 -21.00 -0.38
CA SER A 5 -16.58 -19.69 -1.00
C SER A 5 -16.74 -18.60 0.07
N SER A 6 -15.67 -18.32 0.82
CA SER A 6 -15.63 -17.24 1.79
C SER A 6 -15.91 -15.90 1.10
N VAL A 7 -16.80 -15.11 1.69
CA VAL A 7 -17.28 -13.85 1.12
C VAL A 7 -16.36 -12.71 1.59
N THR A 8 -15.95 -11.85 0.66
CA THR A 8 -15.19 -10.65 1.01
C THR A 8 -16.12 -9.58 1.59
N VAL A 9 -15.70 -9.01 2.72
CA VAL A 9 -16.45 -8.02 3.49
C VAL A 9 -15.94 -6.61 3.18
N ALA A 10 -16.88 -5.69 2.95
CA ALA A 10 -16.55 -4.28 2.72
C ALA A 10 -16.22 -3.55 4.04
N MET A 11 -15.59 -2.38 3.96
CA MET A 11 -15.12 -1.64 5.15
C MET A 11 -15.84 -0.31 5.38
N ILE A 12 -16.23 -0.05 6.63
CA ILE A 12 -16.60 1.27 7.15
C ILE A 12 -15.53 1.68 8.16
N ILE A 13 -14.94 2.86 8.02
CA ILE A 13 -13.79 3.26 8.83
C ILE A 13 -14.17 4.37 9.81
N TRP A 14 -13.90 4.14 11.10
CA TRP A 14 -14.47 4.89 12.22
C TRP A 14 -13.41 5.56 13.10
N ALA A 15 -13.53 6.88 13.31
CA ALA A 15 -12.63 7.64 14.19
C ALA A 15 -13.23 8.00 15.57
N ASN A 16 -14.53 7.78 15.82
CA ASN A 16 -15.20 8.39 16.99
C ASN A 16 -15.18 7.50 18.26
N GLN A 17 -14.07 7.56 19.00
CA GLN A 17 -14.08 7.40 20.47
C GLN A 17 -13.22 8.51 21.08
N LEU A 18 -13.76 9.73 21.17
CA LEU A 18 -13.06 10.91 21.69
C LEU A 18 -12.47 10.68 23.10
N GLU A 19 -13.15 9.89 23.95
CA GLU A 19 -12.71 9.55 25.32
C GLU A 19 -11.45 8.66 25.38
N HIS A 20 -11.05 8.04 24.27
CA HIS A 20 -9.88 7.15 24.19
C HIS A 20 -8.75 7.72 23.31
N MET A 21 -8.92 8.93 22.75
CA MET A 21 -7.92 9.58 21.91
C MET A 21 -6.87 10.30 22.76
N HIS A 22 -5.94 9.53 23.34
CA HIS A 22 -4.89 10.09 24.19
C HIS A 22 -3.94 11.03 23.43
N LEU A 23 -3.86 12.29 23.91
CA LEU A 23 -2.76 13.20 23.59
C LEU A 23 -1.50 12.70 24.30
N GLN A 24 -0.55 12.14 23.54
CA GLN A 24 0.75 11.78 24.10
C GLN A 24 1.64 13.02 24.22
N TYR A 25 1.92 13.43 25.46
CA TYR A 25 2.88 14.48 25.80
C TYR A 25 4.26 13.88 26.07
N GLN A 26 5.10 13.74 25.04
CA GLN A 26 6.54 13.64 25.29
C GLN A 26 7.05 15.02 25.72
N ARG A 27 7.63 15.11 26.93
CA ARG A 27 8.32 16.32 27.38
C ARG A 27 9.64 16.44 26.60
N PRO A 28 9.93 17.57 25.94
CA PRO A 28 11.21 17.77 25.26
C PRO A 28 12.38 17.59 26.22
N THR A 29 13.37 16.79 25.84
CA THR A 29 14.62 16.59 26.60
C THR A 29 15.60 17.75 26.42
N SER A 30 15.38 18.62 25.43
CA SER A 30 16.14 19.84 25.19
C SER A 30 15.21 21.00 24.79
N ARG A 31 15.75 22.24 24.77
CA ARG A 31 15.07 23.40 24.16
C ARG A 31 15.14 23.42 22.63
N THR A 32 15.73 22.40 22.00
CA THR A 32 16.02 22.33 20.56
C THR A 32 15.28 21.19 19.85
N THR A 33 14.53 20.37 20.56
CA THR A 33 13.66 19.35 19.95
C THR A 33 12.36 20.00 19.46
N PRO A 34 11.96 19.82 18.19
CA PRO A 34 10.66 20.29 17.69
C PRO A 34 9.51 19.71 18.50
N PHE A 35 8.52 20.54 18.85
CA PHE A 35 7.34 20.10 19.60
C PHE A 35 6.14 19.94 18.66
N THR A 36 5.58 18.73 18.60
CA THR A 36 4.42 18.38 17.79
C THR A 36 3.39 17.64 18.66
N PRO A 37 2.15 18.14 18.83
CA PRO A 37 1.10 17.39 19.52
C PRO A 37 0.64 16.18 18.68
N HIS A 38 0.91 14.97 19.16
CA HIS A 38 0.51 13.74 18.46
C HIS A 38 -0.92 13.32 18.82
N ARG A 39 -1.76 13.09 17.79
CA ARG A 39 -3.06 12.41 17.91
C ARG A 39 -2.86 10.92 17.73
N TRP A 40 -2.85 10.16 18.83
CA TRP A 40 -2.52 8.74 18.79
C TRP A 40 -3.79 7.87 18.69
N THR A 41 -4.06 7.34 17.50
CA THR A 41 -5.27 6.54 17.21
C THR A 41 -5.17 5.07 17.64
N ARG A 42 -4.02 4.60 18.10
CA ARG A 42 -3.70 3.16 18.33
C ARG A 42 -4.57 2.44 19.37
N HIS A 43 -5.41 3.17 20.11
CA HIS A 43 -6.38 2.63 21.07
C HIS A 43 -7.83 2.63 20.57
N LEU A 44 -8.11 3.17 19.39
CA LEU A 44 -9.43 3.16 18.73
C LEU A 44 -9.68 1.77 18.11
N LYS A 45 -9.95 0.78 18.96
CA LYS A 45 -9.96 -0.67 18.66
C LYS A 45 -11.38 -1.26 18.54
N SER A 46 -12.36 -0.48 18.10
CA SER A 46 -13.72 -0.98 17.82
C SER A 46 -13.75 -1.87 16.57
N LEU A 47 -14.47 -3.00 16.65
CA LEU A 47 -14.77 -3.92 15.55
C LEU A 47 -16.21 -4.40 15.66
N GLU A 48 -16.98 -4.26 14.58
CA GLU A 48 -18.40 -4.59 14.50
C GLU A 48 -18.71 -5.21 13.13
N LEU A 49 -19.56 -6.25 13.10
CA LEU A 49 -20.05 -6.87 11.87
C LEU A 49 -21.47 -6.40 11.56
N ILE A 50 -21.62 -5.69 10.46
CA ILE A 50 -22.91 -5.36 9.85
C ILE A 50 -23.21 -6.45 8.82
N ARG A 51 -24.13 -7.37 9.15
CA ARG A 51 -24.43 -8.54 8.29
C ARG A 51 -25.06 -8.17 6.95
N GLU A 52 -25.88 -7.12 6.96
CA GLU A 52 -26.62 -6.61 5.81
C GLU A 52 -26.43 -5.09 5.76
N TYR A 53 -25.41 -4.64 5.01
CA TYR A 53 -25.23 -3.25 4.64
C TYR A 53 -25.82 -3.03 3.24
N GLN A 54 -26.46 -1.87 3.04
CA GLN A 54 -26.99 -1.45 1.76
C GLN A 54 -26.79 0.06 1.55
N ASP A 55 -26.19 0.43 0.41
CA ASP A 55 -26.20 1.80 -0.12
C ASP A 55 -26.48 1.78 -1.64
N SER A 56 -26.10 2.84 -2.36
CA SER A 56 -26.25 2.94 -3.82
C SER A 56 -25.19 2.18 -4.64
N GLU A 57 -24.12 1.69 -4.00
CA GLU A 57 -22.96 1.04 -4.63
C GLU A 57 -22.64 -0.36 -4.08
N TYR A 58 -23.32 -0.81 -3.00
CA TYR A 58 -23.06 -2.09 -2.34
C TYR A 58 -24.30 -2.66 -1.65
N LEU A 59 -24.40 -4.00 -1.69
CA LEU A 59 -25.32 -4.80 -0.88
C LEU A 59 -24.57 -6.05 -0.41
N GLY A 60 -24.45 -6.26 0.90
CA GLY A 60 -23.70 -7.38 1.47
C GLY A 60 -23.18 -7.12 2.88
N PRO A 61 -22.33 -7.99 3.43
CA PRO A 61 -21.76 -7.79 4.75
C PRO A 61 -20.68 -6.70 4.74
N ALA A 62 -20.62 -5.89 5.80
CA ALA A 62 -19.58 -4.89 6.03
C ALA A 62 -19.00 -5.03 7.45
N ILE A 63 -17.72 -4.72 7.65
CA ILE A 63 -17.16 -4.51 8.98
C ILE A 63 -16.96 -3.01 9.25
N LYS A 64 -17.34 -2.57 10.45
CA LYS A 64 -16.97 -1.25 10.96
C LYS A 64 -15.69 -1.38 11.79
N VAL A 65 -14.65 -0.67 11.40
CA VAL A 65 -13.29 -0.77 11.97
C VAL A 65 -12.85 0.56 12.59
N GLY A 66 -12.34 0.53 13.81
CA GLY A 66 -11.77 1.68 14.48
C GLY A 66 -10.42 2.11 13.88
N ALA A 67 -10.11 3.41 13.95
CA ALA A 67 -8.89 4.01 13.38
C ALA A 67 -7.56 3.53 14.00
N GLY A 68 -7.60 2.64 15.01
CA GLY A 68 -6.45 1.97 15.60
C GLY A 68 -6.31 0.49 15.25
N ILE A 69 -7.25 -0.11 14.51
CA ILE A 69 -7.24 -1.52 14.13
C ILE A 69 -6.08 -1.84 13.18
N GLU A 70 -5.37 -2.93 13.45
CA GLU A 70 -4.28 -3.47 12.66
C GLU A 70 -4.76 -4.65 11.79
N GLY A 71 -4.04 -4.94 10.70
CA GLY A 71 -4.41 -5.96 9.72
C GLY A 71 -4.72 -7.33 10.35
N GLY A 72 -3.87 -7.80 11.27
CA GLY A 72 -4.05 -9.07 11.98
C GLY A 72 -5.38 -9.17 12.73
N GLU A 73 -5.72 -8.14 13.52
CA GLU A 73 -6.99 -8.07 14.27
C GLU A 73 -8.21 -8.09 13.34
N ALA A 74 -8.12 -7.41 12.19
CA ALA A 74 -9.17 -7.39 11.18
C ALA A 74 -9.33 -8.76 10.49
N TYR A 75 -8.23 -9.47 10.22
CA TYR A 75 -8.27 -10.82 9.66
C TYR A 75 -8.84 -11.84 10.64
N ASP A 76 -8.43 -11.82 11.91
CA ASP A 76 -8.96 -12.69 12.96
C ASP A 76 -10.48 -12.47 13.12
N PHE A 77 -10.92 -11.21 13.17
CA PHE A 77 -12.33 -10.84 13.29
C PHE A 77 -13.15 -11.27 12.06
N ALA A 78 -12.65 -11.06 10.85
CA ALA A 78 -13.34 -11.48 9.62
C ALA A 78 -13.45 -13.02 9.56
N ASN A 79 -12.36 -13.73 9.83
CA ASN A 79 -12.32 -15.19 9.82
C ASN A 79 -13.25 -15.81 10.88
N ALA A 80 -13.33 -15.23 12.08
CA ALA A 80 -14.27 -15.65 13.14
C ALA A 80 -15.75 -15.57 12.70
N HIS A 81 -16.06 -14.80 11.65
CA HIS A 81 -17.39 -14.67 11.07
C HIS A 81 -17.55 -15.38 9.70
N GLY A 82 -16.53 -16.11 9.22
CA GLY A 82 -16.54 -16.80 7.93
C GLY A 82 -16.28 -15.89 6.71
N LEU A 83 -15.69 -14.71 6.93
CA LEU A 83 -15.49 -13.65 5.95
C LEU A 83 -13.99 -13.38 5.69
N MET A 84 -13.68 -12.63 4.64
CA MET A 84 -12.33 -12.13 4.34
C MET A 84 -12.34 -10.60 4.21
N VAL A 85 -11.31 -9.92 4.69
CA VAL A 85 -11.13 -8.46 4.54
C VAL A 85 -9.87 -8.15 3.73
N VAL A 86 -9.90 -7.11 2.91
CA VAL A 86 -8.75 -6.66 2.09
C VAL A 86 -7.78 -5.84 2.93
N GLY A 87 -6.83 -6.51 3.58
CA GLY A 87 -5.77 -5.91 4.41
C GLY A 87 -4.35 -6.04 3.81
N GLY A 88 -3.35 -5.45 4.48
CA GLY A 88 -1.95 -5.52 4.05
C GLY A 88 -1.26 -6.85 4.41
N ASN A 89 -0.09 -7.11 3.82
CA ASN A 89 0.71 -8.30 4.16
C ASN A 89 1.25 -8.25 5.60
N CYS A 90 1.71 -7.09 6.08
CA CYS A 90 2.28 -6.93 7.42
C CYS A 90 1.15 -6.82 8.48
N PRO A 91 1.07 -7.72 9.49
CA PRO A 91 -0.10 -7.82 10.38
C PRO A 91 -0.28 -6.62 11.31
N ASN A 92 0.80 -5.89 11.59
CA ASN A 92 0.85 -4.70 12.44
C ASN A 92 0.48 -3.40 11.71
N VAL A 93 0.20 -3.44 10.40
CA VAL A 93 -0.19 -2.24 9.64
C VAL A 93 -1.61 -1.84 10.00
N GLY A 94 -1.80 -0.59 10.42
CA GLY A 94 -3.11 -0.02 10.75
C GLY A 94 -4.03 0.06 9.53
N ILE A 95 -5.02 -0.86 9.44
CA ILE A 95 -5.84 -1.05 8.23
C ILE A 95 -6.66 0.20 7.89
N ALA A 96 -7.16 0.90 8.91
CA ALA A 96 -7.92 2.14 8.81
C ALA A 96 -7.07 3.40 8.51
N GLY A 97 -5.75 3.30 8.64
CA GLY A 97 -4.82 4.43 8.54
C GLY A 97 -4.34 4.69 7.11
N GLY A 98 -3.08 5.14 7.01
CA GLY A 98 -2.41 5.44 5.74
C GLY A 98 -2.41 4.28 4.74
N TYR A 99 -2.50 3.04 5.20
CA TYR A 99 -2.67 1.86 4.35
C TYR A 99 -3.87 2.02 3.39
N THR A 100 -5.10 2.08 3.91
CA THR A 100 -6.30 2.21 3.07
C THR A 100 -6.40 3.60 2.44
N GLN A 101 -6.05 4.68 3.18
CA GLN A 101 -6.12 6.05 2.65
C GLN A 101 -5.20 6.24 1.44
N GLY A 102 -3.99 5.66 1.50
CA GLY A 102 -3.00 5.66 0.44
C GLY A 102 -3.17 4.56 -0.63
N GLY A 103 -4.23 3.76 -0.57
CA GLY A 103 -4.55 2.70 -1.55
C GLY A 103 -4.82 1.38 -0.87
N GLY A 104 -3.74 0.78 -0.36
CA GLY A 104 -3.76 -0.49 0.33
C GLY A 104 -3.72 -1.65 -0.66
N ILE A 105 -2.50 -2.00 -1.05
CA ILE A 105 -2.18 -3.20 -1.81
C ILE A 105 -2.34 -4.42 -0.90
N SER A 106 -3.12 -5.39 -1.35
CA SER A 106 -3.43 -6.62 -0.61
C SER A 106 -3.11 -7.87 -1.41
N ILE A 107 -2.87 -8.97 -0.68
CA ILE A 107 -2.92 -10.34 -1.19
C ILE A 107 -4.24 -10.61 -1.92
N LEU A 108 -5.32 -9.98 -1.47
CA LEU A 108 -6.65 -10.11 -2.04
C LEU A 108 -6.94 -9.11 -3.17
N SER A 109 -6.07 -8.13 -3.42
CA SER A 109 -6.38 -7.05 -4.37
C SER A 109 -6.67 -7.57 -5.76
N SER A 110 -5.90 -8.58 -6.19
CA SER A 110 -6.02 -9.19 -7.52
C SER A 110 -7.40 -9.75 -7.87
N LYS A 111 -8.27 -9.95 -6.87
CA LYS A 111 -9.62 -10.50 -7.01
C LYS A 111 -10.74 -9.56 -6.55
N TYR A 112 -10.44 -8.58 -5.70
CA TYR A 112 -11.47 -7.74 -5.04
C TYR A 112 -11.25 -6.23 -5.15
N GLY A 113 -10.11 -5.75 -5.64
CA GLY A 113 -9.75 -4.32 -5.63
C GLY A 113 -8.84 -3.93 -4.46
N LEU A 114 -8.47 -2.66 -4.37
CA LEU A 114 -7.70 -2.12 -3.26
C LEU A 114 -8.49 -2.17 -1.95
N ALA A 115 -7.79 -2.04 -0.82
CA ALA A 115 -8.44 -1.77 0.46
C ALA A 115 -9.36 -0.54 0.36
N ALA A 116 -8.92 0.50 -0.37
CA ALA A 116 -9.73 1.69 -0.66
C ALA A 116 -10.94 1.45 -1.57
N ASP A 117 -10.86 0.51 -2.52
CA ASP A 117 -12.02 0.14 -3.35
C ASP A 117 -13.12 -0.49 -2.48
N GLN A 118 -12.76 -1.11 -1.33
CA GLN A 118 -13.70 -1.70 -0.37
C GLN A 118 -14.42 -0.69 0.54
N VAL A 119 -13.97 0.57 0.63
CA VAL A 119 -14.52 1.50 1.63
C VAL A 119 -15.90 2.02 1.22
N LEU A 120 -16.85 1.90 2.14
CA LEU A 120 -18.24 2.34 2.02
C LEU A 120 -18.46 3.71 2.65
N SER A 121 -17.86 3.97 3.81
CA SER A 121 -17.86 5.31 4.43
C SER A 121 -16.69 5.51 5.40
N TRP A 122 -16.40 6.79 5.66
CA TRP A 122 -15.45 7.28 6.64
C TRP A 122 -16.17 8.20 7.64
N GLU A 123 -15.88 8.07 8.93
CA GLU A 123 -16.16 9.12 9.92
C GLU A 123 -14.84 9.80 10.30
N VAL A 124 -14.70 11.10 10.04
CA VAL A 124 -13.43 11.85 10.21
C VAL A 124 -13.63 13.19 10.90
N ILE A 125 -12.56 13.71 11.52
CA ILE A 125 -12.55 15.02 12.18
C ILE A 125 -11.80 16.02 11.28
N THR A 126 -12.45 17.12 10.91
CA THR A 126 -11.89 18.20 10.07
C THR A 126 -10.88 19.09 10.80
N SER A 127 -10.21 20.01 10.11
CA SER A 127 -9.30 20.98 10.75
C SER A 127 -10.02 21.88 11.77
N SER A 128 -11.30 22.17 11.51
CA SER A 128 -12.21 22.91 12.40
C SER A 128 -12.73 22.10 13.60
N GLY A 129 -12.34 20.83 13.73
CA GLY A 129 -12.76 19.94 14.82
C GLY A 129 -14.16 19.34 14.66
N ALA A 130 -14.83 19.53 13.51
CA ALA A 130 -16.12 18.93 13.24
C ALA A 130 -15.96 17.45 12.86
N LEU A 131 -16.72 16.57 13.51
CA LEU A 131 -16.91 15.19 13.06
C LEU A 131 -17.87 15.19 11.86
N VAL A 132 -17.45 14.59 10.75
CA VAL A 132 -18.25 14.49 9.52
C VAL A 132 -18.22 13.06 8.97
N THR A 133 -19.32 12.65 8.32
CA THR A 133 -19.38 11.40 7.56
C THR A 133 -19.07 11.70 6.10
N ALA A 134 -18.24 10.85 5.48
CA ALA A 134 -17.96 10.87 4.06
C ALA A 134 -18.35 9.52 3.44
N SER A 135 -19.21 9.54 2.43
CA SER A 135 -19.84 8.37 1.78
C SER A 135 -20.09 8.66 0.28
N PRO A 136 -20.70 7.74 -0.49
CA PRO A 136 -21.14 8.03 -1.86
C PRO A 136 -22.18 9.15 -1.97
N THR A 137 -22.83 9.53 -0.87
CA THR A 137 -23.94 10.50 -0.83
C THR A 137 -23.72 11.72 0.08
N GLU A 138 -22.78 11.65 1.03
CA GLU A 138 -22.46 12.73 1.97
C GLU A 138 -20.95 13.07 1.89
N ASN A 139 -20.59 14.37 1.89
CA ASN A 139 -19.19 14.83 1.74
C ASN A 139 -18.41 14.07 0.65
N THR A 140 -19.03 13.90 -0.52
CA THR A 140 -18.59 12.95 -1.57
C THR A 140 -17.21 13.26 -2.16
N ASP A 141 -16.77 14.52 -2.08
CA ASP A 141 -15.43 14.95 -2.46
C ASP A 141 -14.36 14.55 -1.43
N LEU A 142 -14.69 14.63 -0.13
CA LEU A 142 -13.87 14.09 0.95
C LEU A 142 -13.82 12.55 0.92
N PHE A 143 -14.94 11.90 0.62
CA PHE A 143 -15.04 10.44 0.44
C PHE A 143 -14.15 9.96 -0.69
N TRP A 144 -14.20 10.63 -1.84
CA TRP A 144 -13.29 10.40 -2.97
C TRP A 144 -11.82 10.60 -2.55
N ALA A 145 -11.50 11.70 -1.86
CA ALA A 145 -10.13 12.02 -1.47
C ALA A 145 -9.50 10.98 -0.53
N LEU A 146 -10.26 10.48 0.45
CA LEU A 146 -9.83 9.48 1.42
C LEU A 146 -9.70 8.06 0.83
N ARG A 147 -10.04 7.84 -0.45
CA ARG A 147 -9.99 6.53 -1.10
C ARG A 147 -8.92 6.47 -2.20
N GLY A 148 -7.66 6.32 -1.80
CA GLY A 148 -6.91 5.13 -2.24
C GLY A 148 -5.94 5.19 -3.42
N GLY A 149 -4.70 5.60 -3.19
CA GLY A 149 -3.58 5.68 -4.15
C GLY A 149 -3.35 4.60 -5.23
N GLY A 150 -3.55 3.27 -5.05
CA GLY A 150 -3.33 2.24 -6.12
C GLY A 150 -2.98 0.79 -5.66
N GLY A 151 -2.85 -0.27 -6.50
CA GLY A 151 -2.88 -0.46 -7.99
C GLY A 151 -2.74 -1.90 -8.58
N SER A 152 -2.03 -2.07 -9.74
CA SER A 152 -2.12 -3.17 -10.75
C SER A 152 -0.72 -3.75 -11.20
N THR A 153 -0.42 -4.78 -12.03
CA THR A 153 -1.07 -5.94 -12.72
C THR A 153 -0.04 -6.97 -13.33
N LEU A 154 0.38 -8.04 -12.60
CA LEU A 154 1.05 -9.29 -13.11
C LEU A 154 0.27 -10.57 -12.70
N VAL A 155 -1.04 -10.65 -13.00
CA VAL A 155 -2.02 -11.13 -12.00
C VAL A 155 -3.40 -11.48 -12.57
N ASP A 156 -3.53 -11.62 -13.89
CA ASP A 156 -4.86 -11.64 -14.53
C ASP A 156 -5.66 -12.92 -14.24
N ALA A 157 -5.00 -13.93 -13.64
CA ALA A 157 -5.60 -15.10 -12.99
C ALA A 157 -5.99 -14.90 -11.50
N GLY A 158 -5.95 -13.66 -10.98
CA GLY A 158 -6.26 -13.33 -9.59
C GLY A 158 -5.12 -13.54 -8.58
N ALA A 159 -3.89 -13.76 -9.06
CA ALA A 159 -2.72 -14.04 -8.21
C ALA A 159 -2.12 -12.76 -7.61
N TRP A 160 -1.70 -12.76 -6.35
CA TRP A 160 -0.79 -11.76 -5.78
C TRP A 160 0.57 -12.40 -5.56
N VAL A 161 1.64 -11.69 -5.96
CA VAL A 161 3.00 -12.23 -5.97
C VAL A 161 3.98 -11.20 -5.44
N VAL A 162 4.86 -11.62 -4.54
CA VAL A 162 6.05 -10.87 -4.13
C VAL A 162 7.28 -11.58 -4.67
N TRP A 163 8.20 -10.80 -5.23
CA TRP A 163 9.54 -11.26 -5.56
C TRP A 163 10.60 -10.37 -4.94
N VAL A 164 11.77 -10.93 -4.64
CA VAL A 164 12.94 -10.23 -4.12
C VAL A 164 14.16 -10.59 -4.95
N ALA A 165 14.94 -9.58 -5.33
CA ALA A 165 16.20 -9.71 -6.03
C ALA A 165 17.30 -8.97 -5.26
N ALA A 166 18.46 -9.60 -5.14
CA ALA A 166 19.61 -9.09 -4.38
C ALA A 166 20.92 -9.60 -5.01
N PRO A 167 22.10 -9.06 -4.62
CA PRO A 167 23.39 -9.48 -5.20
C PRO A 167 23.70 -10.99 -5.08
N PHE A 168 23.02 -11.69 -4.16
CA PHE A 168 23.21 -13.10 -3.85
C PHE A 168 22.09 -14.03 -4.36
N GLY A 169 21.04 -13.51 -5.03
CA GLY A 169 19.98 -14.37 -5.57
C GLY A 169 18.66 -13.67 -5.90
N PHE A 170 17.72 -14.49 -6.38
CA PHE A 170 16.35 -14.13 -6.70
C PHE A 170 15.38 -15.11 -6.04
N MET A 171 14.23 -14.62 -5.59
CA MET A 171 13.22 -15.40 -4.86
C MET A 171 11.83 -14.90 -5.24
N ILE A 172 10.88 -15.83 -5.46
CA ILE A 172 9.45 -15.53 -5.56
C ILE A 172 8.78 -16.14 -4.33
N THR A 173 8.45 -15.31 -3.34
CA THR A 173 7.62 -15.71 -2.20
C THR A 173 7.09 -14.47 -1.48
N PRO A 174 5.84 -14.50 -0.99
CA PRO A 174 4.77 -15.45 -1.34
C PRO A 174 4.23 -15.26 -2.76
N ALA A 175 3.61 -16.32 -3.29
CA ALA A 175 2.68 -16.24 -4.42
C ALA A 175 1.36 -16.91 -3.98
N MET A 176 0.23 -16.21 -4.10
CA MET A 176 -1.06 -16.68 -3.58
C MET A 176 -2.21 -16.32 -4.53
N VAL A 177 -3.15 -17.25 -4.72
CA VAL A 177 -4.36 -17.04 -5.54
C VAL A 177 -5.59 -17.43 -4.72
N ALA A 178 -6.50 -16.49 -4.52
CA ALA A 178 -7.63 -16.69 -3.62
C ALA A 178 -8.72 -17.60 -4.22
N GLY A 179 -8.55 -18.91 -4.07
CA GLY A 179 -9.54 -19.94 -4.44
C GLY A 179 -9.09 -20.93 -5.53
N LEU A 180 -7.80 -21.00 -5.85
CA LEU A 180 -7.22 -22.10 -6.63
C LEU A 180 -6.63 -23.17 -5.70
N ARG A 181 -6.58 -24.41 -6.20
CA ARG A 181 -5.84 -25.53 -5.59
C ARG A 181 -4.37 -25.54 -6.04
N PRO A 182 -3.47 -26.27 -5.35
CA PRO A 182 -2.07 -26.42 -5.74
C PRO A 182 -1.89 -26.79 -7.21
N ALA A 183 -2.55 -27.85 -7.70
CA ALA A 183 -2.45 -28.27 -9.11
C ALA A 183 -2.94 -27.22 -10.13
N GLU A 184 -3.80 -26.28 -9.75
CA GLU A 184 -4.24 -25.18 -10.61
C GLU A 184 -3.24 -24.01 -10.57
N LEU A 185 -2.51 -23.85 -9.45
CA LEU A 185 -1.40 -22.92 -9.30
C LEU A 185 -0.12 -23.41 -9.99
N ASP A 186 0.17 -24.71 -9.92
CA ASP A 186 1.34 -25.36 -10.53
C ASP A 186 1.36 -25.11 -12.05
N VAL A 187 0.19 -25.20 -12.71
CA VAL A 187 0.00 -24.90 -14.15
C VAL A 187 0.30 -23.42 -14.49
N LEU A 188 0.05 -22.48 -13.57
CA LEU A 188 0.43 -21.07 -13.77
C LEU A 188 1.95 -20.86 -13.71
N PHE A 189 2.67 -21.73 -12.98
CA PHE A 189 4.13 -21.70 -12.89
C PHE A 189 4.84 -22.59 -13.91
N GLU A 190 4.15 -23.59 -14.51
CA GLU A 190 4.73 -24.57 -15.44
C GLU A 190 5.57 -23.94 -16.56
N THR A 191 5.10 -22.86 -17.20
CA THR A 191 5.85 -22.14 -18.24
C THR A 191 7.17 -21.58 -17.71
N THR A 192 7.17 -21.05 -16.48
CA THR A 192 8.35 -20.48 -15.82
C THR A 192 9.33 -21.58 -15.41
N LEU A 193 8.85 -22.65 -14.77
CA LEU A 193 9.68 -23.76 -14.30
C LEU A 193 10.36 -24.48 -15.46
N ASN A 194 9.61 -24.84 -16.51
CA ASN A 194 10.16 -25.38 -17.76
C ASN A 194 11.22 -24.46 -18.39
N LYS A 195 11.09 -23.14 -18.23
CA LYS A 195 12.10 -22.19 -18.72
C LYS A 195 13.35 -22.15 -17.85
N MET A 196 13.22 -22.34 -16.54
CA MET A 196 14.35 -22.48 -15.62
C MET A 196 15.13 -23.76 -15.90
N ASP A 197 14.44 -24.88 -16.14
CA ASP A 197 15.03 -26.16 -16.54
C ASP A 197 15.81 -26.05 -17.86
N GLN A 198 15.23 -25.43 -18.89
CA GLN A 198 15.89 -25.14 -20.18
C GLN A 198 17.18 -24.32 -20.04
N LEU A 199 17.27 -23.49 -18.99
CA LEU A 199 18.43 -22.64 -18.69
C LEU A 199 19.39 -23.29 -17.69
N GLY A 200 19.10 -24.51 -17.20
CA GLY A 200 19.90 -25.21 -16.19
C GLY A 200 19.86 -24.57 -14.79
N LEU A 201 18.93 -23.65 -14.53
CA LEU A 201 18.85 -22.90 -13.29
C LEU A 201 18.37 -23.80 -12.15
N GLN A 202 19.11 -23.81 -11.04
CA GLN A 202 18.70 -24.53 -9.83
C GLN A 202 17.67 -23.70 -9.06
N TYR A 203 16.57 -24.33 -8.64
CA TYR A 203 15.51 -23.69 -7.87
C TYR A 203 14.91 -24.63 -6.82
N GLN A 204 14.09 -24.06 -5.93
CA GLN A 204 13.20 -24.80 -5.05
C GLN A 204 11.78 -24.30 -5.31
N TYR A 205 10.82 -25.21 -5.44
CA TYR A 205 9.41 -24.89 -5.70
C TYR A 205 8.53 -25.76 -4.80
N SER A 206 7.48 -25.16 -4.24
CA SER A 206 6.43 -25.83 -3.51
C SER A 206 5.14 -25.01 -3.55
N SER A 207 4.01 -25.72 -3.66
CA SER A 207 2.66 -25.17 -3.57
C SER A 207 1.91 -25.86 -2.41
N ALA A 208 0.93 -25.16 -1.82
CA ALA A 208 0.20 -25.64 -0.65
C ALA A 208 -1.26 -25.15 -0.67
N GLU A 209 -2.18 -25.96 -0.16
CA GLU A 209 -3.58 -25.58 0.07
C GLU A 209 -3.80 -25.26 1.56
N HIS A 210 -4.58 -24.23 1.84
CA HIS A 210 -4.91 -23.80 3.20
C HIS A 210 -6.44 -23.73 3.37
N PRO A 211 -7.01 -24.24 4.48
CA PRO A 211 -8.47 -24.40 4.63
C PRO A 211 -9.26 -23.09 4.72
N ASN A 212 -8.58 -21.95 4.97
CA ASN A 212 -9.16 -20.61 4.92
C ASN A 212 -8.06 -19.56 4.69
N PHE A 213 -8.46 -18.33 4.33
CA PHE A 213 -7.54 -17.22 4.07
C PHE A 213 -6.61 -16.94 5.25
N LEU A 214 -7.12 -16.91 6.49
CA LEU A 214 -6.30 -16.63 7.68
C LEU A 214 -5.17 -17.65 7.83
N SER A 215 -5.43 -18.94 7.68
CA SER A 215 -4.41 -19.99 7.78
C SER A 215 -3.33 -19.90 6.69
N SER A 216 -3.69 -19.44 5.49
CA SER A 216 -2.74 -19.13 4.41
C SER A 216 -1.88 -17.91 4.75
N TYR A 217 -2.54 -16.86 5.28
CA TYR A 217 -1.91 -15.61 5.69
C TYR A 217 -0.93 -15.80 6.87
N SER A 218 -1.32 -16.57 7.89
CA SER A 218 -0.47 -16.94 9.02
C SER A 218 0.74 -17.76 8.58
N HIS A 219 0.59 -18.66 7.60
CA HIS A 219 1.72 -19.39 7.05
C HIS A 219 2.72 -18.45 6.38
N ILE A 220 2.26 -17.60 5.45
CA ILE A 220 3.07 -16.59 4.74
C ILE A 220 3.81 -15.67 5.73
N THR A 221 3.09 -15.10 6.70
CA THR A 221 3.71 -14.19 7.68
C THR A 221 4.69 -14.89 8.62
N SER A 222 4.45 -16.16 8.99
CA SER A 222 5.38 -16.94 9.80
C SER A 222 6.69 -17.31 9.09
N THR A 223 6.71 -17.33 7.75
CA THR A 223 7.90 -17.64 6.94
C THR A 223 8.65 -16.40 6.45
N SER A 224 8.05 -15.20 6.58
CA SER A 224 8.66 -13.94 6.16
C SER A 224 9.72 -13.44 7.15
N THR A 225 10.99 -13.48 6.73
CA THR A 225 12.15 -13.05 7.54
C THR A 225 12.54 -11.59 7.34
N LEU A 226 11.93 -10.88 6.39
CA LEU A 226 12.24 -9.48 6.07
C LEU A 226 11.25 -8.52 6.76
N ASN A 227 11.76 -7.66 7.62
CA ASN A 227 11.00 -6.55 8.19
C ASN A 227 11.20 -5.28 7.35
N VAL A 228 10.11 -4.71 6.81
CA VAL A 228 10.16 -3.51 5.96
C VAL A 228 10.71 -2.30 6.71
N SER A 229 10.51 -2.21 8.03
CA SER A 229 11.03 -1.11 8.86
C SER A 229 12.55 -1.12 9.06
N ASP A 230 13.25 -2.16 8.59
CA ASP A 230 14.71 -2.30 8.72
C ASP A 230 15.44 -1.78 7.46
N TYR A 231 14.74 -1.06 6.57
CA TYR A 231 15.25 -0.53 5.30
C TYR A 231 14.88 0.96 5.09
N ASN A 232 15.82 1.73 4.54
CA ASN A 232 15.49 2.96 3.82
C ASN A 232 14.78 2.57 2.51
N MET A 233 13.82 3.37 2.03
CA MET A 233 12.94 2.99 0.92
C MET A 233 12.78 4.07 -0.15
N GLY A 234 12.56 3.59 -1.38
CA GLY A 234 11.89 4.32 -2.45
C GLY A 234 11.26 3.33 -3.43
N SER A 235 10.31 3.77 -4.25
CA SER A 235 9.68 2.87 -5.24
C SER A 235 9.35 3.54 -6.56
N ARG A 236 9.12 2.71 -7.59
CA ARG A 236 8.59 3.13 -8.89
C ARG A 236 7.53 2.14 -9.37
N LEU A 237 6.49 2.67 -10.00
CA LEU A 237 5.51 1.85 -10.70
C LEU A 237 6.03 1.46 -12.07
N ILE A 238 6.23 0.17 -12.29
CA ILE A 238 6.57 -0.35 -13.61
C ILE A 238 5.25 -0.60 -14.34
N PRO A 239 4.97 0.00 -15.50
CA PRO A 239 3.76 -0.27 -16.29
C PRO A 239 3.84 -1.61 -17.03
N ARG A 240 2.69 -2.21 -17.37
CA ARG A 240 2.62 -3.46 -18.15
C ARG A 240 3.28 -3.31 -19.52
N GLU A 241 3.17 -2.14 -20.14
CA GLU A 241 3.79 -1.83 -21.44
C GLU A 241 5.31 -2.14 -21.47
N LEU A 242 6.02 -2.07 -20.33
CA LEU A 242 7.45 -2.40 -20.25
C LEU A 242 7.79 -3.91 -20.31
N VAL A 243 6.81 -4.81 -20.36
CA VAL A 243 7.04 -6.27 -20.54
C VAL A 243 6.38 -6.84 -21.80
N GLU A 244 5.79 -5.97 -22.64
CA GLU A 244 5.03 -6.37 -23.83
C GLU A 244 5.87 -6.30 -25.14
N ASP A 245 7.08 -5.73 -25.10
CA ASP A 245 8.04 -5.72 -26.22
C ASP A 245 9.51 -5.96 -25.77
N ASP A 246 10.32 -6.47 -26.70
CA ASP A 246 11.71 -6.90 -26.46
C ASP A 246 12.65 -5.74 -26.05
N ILE A 247 12.43 -4.52 -26.52
CA ILE A 247 13.32 -3.37 -26.24
C ILE A 247 13.03 -2.85 -24.82
N SER A 248 11.74 -2.75 -24.47
CA SER A 248 11.31 -2.30 -23.15
C SER A 248 11.69 -3.30 -22.04
N ILE A 249 11.57 -4.61 -22.28
CA ILE A 249 11.97 -5.62 -21.30
C ILE A 249 13.49 -5.69 -21.12
N GLU A 250 14.30 -5.52 -22.17
CA GLU A 250 15.76 -5.40 -22.01
C GLU A 250 16.14 -4.19 -21.15
N ALA A 251 15.49 -3.04 -21.35
CA ALA A 251 15.73 -1.84 -20.54
C ALA A 251 15.32 -2.03 -19.07
N LEU A 252 14.18 -2.69 -18.81
CA LEU A 252 13.72 -3.03 -17.46
C LEU A 252 14.64 -4.05 -16.77
N VAL A 253 15.07 -5.10 -17.47
CA VAL A 253 16.04 -6.08 -16.94
C VAL A 253 17.40 -5.43 -16.68
N GLY A 254 17.83 -4.52 -17.54
CA GLY A 254 19.03 -3.70 -17.33
C GLY A 254 18.96 -2.87 -16.05
N ALA A 255 17.83 -2.19 -15.82
CA ALA A 255 17.59 -1.41 -14.61
C ALA A 255 17.57 -2.29 -13.34
N ILE A 256 16.84 -3.41 -13.37
CA ILE A 256 16.80 -4.37 -12.26
C ILE A 256 18.20 -4.91 -11.94
N ARG A 257 19.00 -5.29 -12.95
CA ARG A 257 20.37 -5.78 -12.77
C ARG A 257 21.30 -4.70 -12.21
N TYR A 258 21.16 -3.45 -12.65
CA TYR A 258 21.94 -2.34 -12.11
C TYR A 258 21.64 -2.10 -10.63
N ILE A 259 20.36 -2.06 -10.22
CA ILE A 259 19.96 -1.86 -8.83
C ILE A 259 20.39 -3.05 -7.95
N THR A 260 20.11 -4.27 -8.41
CA THR A 260 20.38 -5.51 -7.65
C THR A 260 21.86 -5.87 -7.58
N SER A 261 22.72 -5.26 -8.40
CA SER A 261 24.18 -5.31 -8.21
C SER A 261 24.69 -4.48 -7.03
N GLN A 262 23.84 -3.60 -6.47
CA GLN A 262 24.22 -2.61 -5.45
C GLN A 262 23.41 -2.70 -4.16
N THR A 263 22.15 -3.13 -4.22
CA THR A 263 21.27 -3.23 -3.05
C THR A 263 20.07 -4.16 -3.27
N PHE A 264 19.10 -4.19 -2.36
CA PHE A 264 17.90 -5.02 -2.48
C PHE A 264 16.84 -4.34 -3.36
N MET A 265 16.16 -5.16 -4.16
CA MET A 265 14.97 -4.76 -4.92
C MET A 265 13.85 -5.77 -4.66
N SER A 266 12.65 -5.30 -4.38
CA SER A 266 11.45 -6.11 -4.22
C SER A 266 10.40 -5.67 -5.25
N GLY A 267 9.62 -6.61 -5.76
CA GLY A 267 8.47 -6.33 -6.61
C GLY A 267 7.20 -6.91 -6.02
N VAL A 268 6.18 -6.06 -5.84
CA VAL A 268 4.83 -6.49 -5.43
C VAL A 268 3.89 -6.42 -6.63
N ALA A 269 3.29 -7.56 -7.01
CA ALA A 269 2.39 -7.71 -8.15
C ALA A 269 0.94 -8.02 -7.69
N PHE A 270 -0.03 -7.27 -8.24
CA PHE A 270 -1.37 -6.99 -7.68
C PHE A 270 -2.35 -6.63 -8.82
N ASN A 271 -3.64 -7.02 -8.86
CA ASN A 271 -4.61 -6.58 -9.90
C ASN A 271 -5.58 -5.54 -9.37
N VAL A 272 -5.76 -4.41 -10.06
CA VAL A 272 -7.01 -3.63 -10.00
C VAL A 272 -7.41 -2.96 -11.32
N ALA A 273 -6.86 -3.38 -12.47
CA ALA A 273 -7.29 -2.85 -13.77
C ALA A 273 -8.73 -3.31 -14.09
N ASN A 274 -9.01 -4.60 -13.84
CA ASN A 274 -10.30 -5.24 -14.11
C ASN A 274 -10.98 -5.81 -12.84
N ALA A 275 -10.42 -5.58 -11.65
CA ALA A 275 -10.91 -6.20 -10.40
C ALA A 275 -12.27 -5.67 -9.90
N VAL A 276 -12.82 -4.63 -10.52
CA VAL A 276 -14.15 -4.07 -10.22
C VAL A 276 -14.83 -3.70 -11.54
N ALA A 277 -16.05 -4.19 -11.77
CA ALA A 277 -16.78 -4.02 -13.05
C ALA A 277 -17.09 -2.56 -13.43
N SER A 278 -17.08 -1.68 -12.42
CA SER A 278 -16.83 -0.25 -12.60
C SER A 278 -15.82 0.15 -11.52
N PRO A 279 -14.62 0.63 -11.86
CA PRO A 279 -13.72 1.20 -10.86
C PRO A 279 -14.39 2.46 -10.31
N ARG A 280 -14.91 2.34 -9.07
CA ARG A 280 -15.54 3.43 -8.30
C ARG A 280 -14.68 4.70 -8.38
N HIS A 281 -15.30 5.87 -8.28
CA HIS A 281 -14.52 7.12 -8.23
C HIS A 281 -13.63 7.15 -6.98
N VAL A 282 -12.35 6.88 -7.17
CA VAL A 282 -11.29 6.83 -6.15
C VAL A 282 -10.23 7.89 -6.42
N SER A 283 -9.53 8.37 -5.40
CA SER A 283 -8.42 9.34 -5.54
C SER A 283 -7.11 8.71 -6.02
N ALA A 284 -7.09 7.38 -6.22
CA ALA A 284 -6.01 6.60 -6.80
C ALA A 284 -5.21 7.33 -7.87
N ASN A 285 -3.88 7.26 -7.82
CA ASN A 285 -3.05 7.68 -8.92
C ASN A 285 -3.45 6.86 -10.17
N PRO A 286 -3.89 7.49 -11.28
CA PRO A 286 -4.37 6.75 -12.44
C PRO A 286 -3.32 5.78 -13.03
N TYR A 287 -2.02 6.06 -12.84
CA TYR A 287 -0.93 5.20 -13.31
C TYR A 287 -0.91 3.83 -12.61
N LEU A 288 -1.43 3.75 -11.38
CA LEU A 288 -1.60 2.51 -10.64
C LEU A 288 -2.72 1.61 -11.23
N ARG A 289 -3.45 2.03 -12.28
CA ARG A 289 -4.28 1.13 -13.11
C ARG A 289 -3.55 0.57 -14.35
N LYS A 290 -2.31 1.02 -14.63
CA LYS A 290 -1.45 0.57 -15.76
C LYS A 290 -0.22 -0.23 -15.32
N THR A 291 0.07 -0.23 -14.03
CA THR A 291 1.25 -0.86 -13.41
C THR A 291 1.26 -2.39 -13.68
N ILE A 292 2.41 -3.05 -13.57
CA ILE A 292 2.57 -4.52 -13.53
C ILE A 292 3.03 -4.98 -12.14
N PHE A 293 4.00 -4.27 -11.55
CA PHE A 293 4.39 -4.39 -10.14
C PHE A 293 4.87 -3.05 -9.56
N ASN A 294 4.74 -2.87 -8.24
CA ASN A 294 5.44 -1.82 -7.52
C ASN A 294 6.88 -2.28 -7.28
N ALA A 295 7.86 -1.60 -7.87
CA ALA A 295 9.27 -1.87 -7.68
C ALA A 295 9.80 -1.05 -6.48
N ALA A 296 9.97 -1.70 -5.33
CA ALA A 296 10.59 -1.11 -4.15
C ALA A 296 12.10 -1.35 -4.14
N ILE A 297 12.88 -0.32 -3.84
CA ILE A 297 14.33 -0.36 -3.65
C ILE A 297 14.59 -0.17 -2.15
N GLY A 298 15.38 -1.07 -1.54
CA GLY A 298 15.64 -1.08 -0.11
C GLY A 298 17.12 -1.14 0.23
N THR A 299 17.62 -0.18 1.02
CA THR A 299 18.97 -0.26 1.62
C THR A 299 18.84 -0.48 3.13
N PRO A 300 19.53 -1.47 3.75
CA PRO A 300 19.38 -1.76 5.18
C PRO A 300 19.71 -0.58 6.10
N ILE A 301 18.95 -0.44 7.19
CA ILE A 301 19.18 0.56 8.24
C ILE A 301 20.35 0.13 9.12
N ASN A 302 21.38 0.97 9.18
CA ASN A 302 22.40 0.90 10.21
C ASN A 302 21.93 1.70 11.44
N TYR A 303 21.38 1.02 12.44
CA TYR A 303 20.91 1.65 13.69
C TYR A 303 22.00 2.41 14.48
N SER A 304 23.29 2.17 14.16
CA SER A 304 24.44 2.84 14.78
C SER A 304 24.96 4.04 13.98
N ASP A 305 24.55 4.24 12.72
CA ASP A 305 25.03 5.35 11.87
C ASP A 305 23.92 5.94 10.98
N TRP A 306 23.30 7.00 11.47
CA TRP A 306 22.29 7.79 10.74
C TRP A 306 22.88 8.62 9.59
N THR A 307 24.19 8.86 9.57
CA THR A 307 24.87 9.56 8.46
C THR A 307 24.97 8.62 7.27
N ALA A 308 25.36 7.36 7.51
CA ALA A 308 25.32 6.31 6.51
C ALA A 308 23.88 6.07 6.00
N ASN A 309 22.88 6.01 6.89
CA ASN A 309 21.48 5.85 6.47
C ASN A 309 21.03 6.98 5.53
N LYS A 310 21.35 8.25 5.85
CA LYS A 310 21.03 9.37 4.95
C LYS A 310 21.74 9.25 3.61
N ALA A 311 23.03 8.89 3.59
CA ALA A 311 23.77 8.69 2.35
C ALA A 311 23.21 7.52 1.50
N MET A 312 22.64 6.49 2.13
CA MET A 312 21.98 5.39 1.43
C MET A 312 20.58 5.77 0.91
N GLN A 313 19.80 6.59 1.63
CA GLN A 313 18.56 7.19 1.08
C GLN A 313 18.90 8.12 -0.10
N ASP A 314 19.92 8.98 0.02
CA ASP A 314 20.38 9.84 -1.07
C ASP A 314 20.77 9.04 -2.31
N LYS A 315 21.38 7.85 -2.12
CA LYS A 315 21.65 6.92 -3.22
C LYS A 315 20.36 6.35 -3.84
N ILE A 316 19.35 6.01 -3.04
CA ILE A 316 18.04 5.62 -3.58
C ILE A 316 17.44 6.77 -4.43
N THR A 317 17.43 7.99 -3.90
CA THR A 317 16.87 9.19 -4.54
C THR A 317 17.58 9.59 -5.83
N TYR A 318 18.92 9.65 -5.83
CA TYR A 318 19.71 10.34 -6.87
C TYR A 318 20.50 9.41 -7.81
N ASP A 319 20.59 8.11 -7.51
CA ASP A 319 21.37 7.12 -8.28
C ASP A 319 20.49 5.95 -8.75
N LEU A 320 19.73 5.32 -7.83
CA LEU A 320 18.99 4.08 -8.13
C LEU A 320 17.59 4.31 -8.74
N LEU A 321 16.77 5.19 -8.16
CA LEU A 321 15.44 5.50 -8.71
C LEU A 321 15.48 6.15 -10.12
N PRO A 322 16.42 7.05 -10.44
CA PRO A 322 16.52 7.64 -11.79
C PRO A 322 16.62 6.62 -12.92
N VAL A 323 17.19 5.44 -12.67
CA VAL A 323 17.27 4.37 -13.68
C VAL A 323 15.86 3.83 -14.00
N LEU A 324 15.02 3.57 -12.99
CA LEU A 324 13.62 3.18 -13.22
C LEU A 324 12.77 4.34 -13.77
N GLN A 325 13.05 5.58 -13.36
CA GLN A 325 12.37 6.78 -13.88
C GLN A 325 12.67 7.00 -15.37
N SER A 326 13.90 6.74 -15.84
CA SER A 326 14.28 6.93 -17.24
C SER A 326 13.52 6.03 -18.22
N ILE A 327 13.16 4.81 -17.79
CA ILE A 327 12.30 3.88 -18.52
C ILE A 327 10.80 4.07 -18.23
N THR A 328 10.44 4.90 -17.24
CA THR A 328 9.04 5.25 -16.89
C THR A 328 8.84 6.76 -16.76
N PRO A 329 9.16 7.59 -17.78
CA PRO A 329 9.23 9.05 -17.62
C PRO A 329 7.90 9.70 -17.19
N ASN A 330 6.76 9.14 -17.63
CA ASN A 330 5.41 9.58 -17.24
C ASN A 330 4.80 8.70 -16.12
N GLY A 331 5.64 7.96 -15.39
CA GLY A 331 5.23 7.00 -14.35
C GLY A 331 5.00 7.63 -12.98
N GLY A 332 4.24 6.91 -12.14
CA GLY A 332 4.00 7.27 -10.74
C GLY A 332 4.79 6.44 -9.73
N VAL A 333 4.41 6.57 -8.46
CA VAL A 333 4.90 5.78 -7.31
C VAL A 333 3.72 5.34 -6.43
N TYR A 334 3.85 4.26 -5.66
CA TYR A 334 2.90 3.93 -4.60
C TYR A 334 3.26 4.71 -3.34
N LEU A 335 2.45 5.72 -3.00
CA LEU A 335 2.81 6.76 -2.01
C LEU A 335 3.16 6.24 -0.59
N ASN A 336 2.67 5.06 -0.20
CA ASN A 336 2.98 4.43 1.09
C ASN A 336 4.37 3.76 1.13
N GLU A 337 4.98 3.52 -0.02
CA GLU A 337 6.29 2.85 -0.20
C GLU A 337 7.24 3.71 -1.04
N ALA A 338 6.98 5.02 -1.14
CA ALA A 338 7.69 5.97 -2.00
C ALA A 338 8.86 6.67 -1.30
N ASP A 339 9.75 7.27 -2.09
CA ASP A 339 10.85 8.09 -1.58
C ASP A 339 10.33 9.46 -1.08
N PHE A 340 10.50 9.73 0.21
CA PHE A 340 10.09 11.00 0.83
C PHE A 340 10.90 12.22 0.34
N GLN A 341 12.02 12.01 -0.36
CA GLN A 341 12.83 13.08 -0.96
C GLN A 341 12.38 13.46 -2.39
N ALA A 342 11.37 12.78 -2.97
CA ALA A 342 10.88 13.03 -4.33
C ALA A 342 10.50 14.52 -4.56
N PRO A 343 11.18 15.24 -5.47
CA PRO A 343 10.98 16.67 -5.68
C PRO A 343 9.72 16.98 -6.49
N ASP A 344 9.18 16.00 -7.22
CA ASP A 344 8.03 16.10 -8.12
C ASP A 344 6.78 15.39 -7.58
N PHE A 345 6.74 15.16 -6.25
CA PHE A 345 5.76 14.29 -5.59
C PHE A 345 4.30 14.60 -5.94
N GLN A 346 3.96 15.86 -6.24
CA GLN A 346 2.62 16.25 -6.68
C GLN A 346 2.19 15.44 -7.93
N THR A 347 3.10 15.29 -8.89
CA THR A 347 2.86 14.53 -10.13
C THR A 347 3.08 13.04 -9.92
N THR A 348 4.17 12.63 -9.28
CA THR A 348 4.51 11.20 -9.18
C THR A 348 3.65 10.43 -8.19
N PHE A 349 3.17 11.05 -7.11
CA PHE A 349 2.34 10.38 -6.10
C PHE A 349 0.86 10.44 -6.48
N TYR A 350 0.39 11.53 -7.09
CA TYR A 350 -1.04 11.80 -7.31
C TYR A 350 -1.46 11.98 -8.77
N GLY A 351 -0.54 12.30 -9.69
CA GLY A 351 -0.86 12.58 -11.10
C GLY A 351 -1.87 13.72 -11.27
N ASP A 352 -2.72 13.60 -12.29
CA ASP A 352 -3.76 14.59 -12.62
C ASP A 352 -4.75 14.88 -11.46
N HIS A 353 -4.86 13.96 -10.50
CA HIS A 353 -5.70 14.13 -9.32
C HIS A 353 -5.20 15.22 -8.35
N TYR A 354 -3.92 15.63 -8.40
CA TYR A 354 -3.36 16.59 -7.44
C TYR A 354 -4.16 17.89 -7.35
N LYS A 355 -4.59 18.45 -8.50
CA LYS A 355 -5.35 19.71 -8.54
C LYS A 355 -6.70 19.60 -7.82
N LYS A 356 -7.41 18.48 -7.99
CA LYS A 356 -8.69 18.21 -7.32
C LYS A 356 -8.48 17.94 -5.82
N LEU A 357 -7.48 17.11 -5.49
CA LEU A 357 -7.09 16.83 -4.11
C LEU A 357 -6.69 18.11 -3.35
N PHE A 358 -5.94 19.01 -3.98
CA PHE A 358 -5.50 20.27 -3.38
C PHE A 358 -6.68 21.22 -3.11
N ALA A 359 -7.65 21.32 -4.03
CA ALA A 359 -8.87 22.09 -3.78
C ALA A 359 -9.69 21.54 -2.60
N ILE A 360 -9.80 20.21 -2.48
CA ILE A 360 -10.47 19.54 -1.34
C ILE A 360 -9.68 19.78 -0.04
N LYS A 361 -8.34 19.72 -0.09
CA LYS A 361 -7.45 20.06 1.03
C LYS A 361 -7.63 21.52 1.48
N GLN A 362 -7.82 22.46 0.56
CA GLN A 362 -8.11 23.87 0.91
C GLN A 362 -9.52 24.05 1.52
N LYS A 363 -10.50 23.23 1.10
CA LYS A 363 -11.88 23.26 1.65
C LYS A 363 -11.96 22.72 3.09
N TYR A 364 -11.30 21.60 3.37
CA TYR A 364 -11.40 20.89 4.67
C TYR A 364 -10.22 21.13 5.63
N ASP A 365 -9.17 21.79 5.17
CA ASP A 365 -8.03 22.26 5.98
C ASP A 365 -7.46 23.60 5.45
N PRO A 366 -8.25 24.71 5.50
CA PRO A 366 -7.83 26.02 5.03
C PRO A 366 -6.63 26.57 5.83
N ASP A 367 -6.63 26.35 7.14
CA ASP A 367 -5.59 26.79 8.09
C ASP A 367 -4.30 25.94 8.04
N LYS A 368 -4.28 24.90 7.18
CA LYS A 368 -3.13 24.02 6.93
C LYS A 368 -2.65 23.22 8.17
N ILE A 369 -3.57 22.92 9.10
CA ILE A 369 -3.31 22.27 10.39
C ILE A 369 -2.74 20.85 10.22
N PHE A 370 -3.15 20.10 9.19
CA PHE A 370 -2.67 18.74 8.97
C PHE A 370 -1.49 18.73 7.98
N TYR A 371 -0.27 18.66 8.49
CA TYR A 371 0.95 18.45 7.71
C TYR A 371 1.46 17.01 7.77
N ALA A 372 1.91 16.49 6.64
CA ALA A 372 2.84 15.37 6.52
C ALA A 372 3.73 15.60 5.28
N LYS A 373 4.96 15.10 5.31
CA LYS A 373 5.90 15.18 4.16
C LYS A 373 5.30 14.48 2.94
N THR A 374 5.43 15.08 1.75
CA THR A 374 4.81 14.63 0.47
C THR A 374 3.28 14.54 0.45
N ALA A 375 2.57 14.95 1.51
CA ALA A 375 1.12 15.00 1.47
C ALA A 375 0.60 16.13 0.57
N VAL A 376 -0.66 16.04 0.15
CA VAL A 376 -1.35 17.06 -0.65
C VAL A 376 -1.26 18.44 0.02
N GLY A 377 -0.67 19.41 -0.67
CA GLY A 377 -0.50 20.78 -0.18
C GLY A 377 0.54 20.94 0.94
N SER A 378 1.42 19.94 1.13
CA SER A 378 2.57 19.97 2.05
C SER A 378 3.73 20.85 1.57
N ASP A 379 3.77 21.12 0.26
CA ASP A 379 4.64 22.08 -0.43
C ASP A 379 4.48 23.53 0.05
N ARG A 380 3.38 23.86 0.73
CA ARG A 380 3.14 25.15 1.41
C ARG A 380 3.89 25.31 2.75
N TRP A 381 4.77 24.36 3.07
CA TRP A 381 5.53 24.29 4.32
C TRP A 381 6.96 23.78 4.06
N GLU A 382 7.96 24.55 4.49
CA GLU A 382 9.36 24.13 4.56
C GLU A 382 9.68 23.59 5.96
N GLN A 383 10.37 22.45 6.06
CA GLN A 383 11.00 22.02 7.30
C GLN A 383 12.47 22.46 7.33
N ARG A 384 12.82 23.29 8.31
CA ARG A 384 14.18 23.82 8.48
C ARG A 384 15.12 22.80 9.12
N LEU A 385 16.43 23.08 9.03
CA LEU A 385 17.48 22.24 9.62
C LEU A 385 17.39 22.10 11.16
N ASP A 386 16.71 23.03 11.84
CA ASP A 386 16.38 22.94 13.27
C ASP A 386 15.06 22.19 13.55
N GLY A 387 14.52 21.52 12.52
CA GLY A 387 13.29 20.74 12.54
C GLY A 387 11.99 21.55 12.59
N ARG A 388 12.04 22.89 12.67
CA ARG A 388 10.84 23.73 12.67
C ARG A 388 10.17 23.72 11.30
N LEU A 389 8.85 23.53 11.30
CA LEU A 389 8.00 23.74 10.13
C LEU A 389 7.68 25.23 9.99
N CYS A 390 7.84 25.79 8.80
CA CYS A 390 7.61 27.20 8.48
C CYS A 390 6.82 27.30 7.17
N THR A 391 5.88 28.25 7.06
CA THR A 391 5.18 28.48 5.78
C THR A 391 6.15 29.04 4.74
N THR A 392 6.08 28.50 3.53
CA THR A 392 6.68 29.09 2.31
C THR A 392 5.92 30.34 1.89
#